data_AF-A0A017SAC6-F1
#
_entry.id   AF-A0A017SAC6-F1
#
_cell.length_a   1.000
_cell.length_b   1.000
_cell.length_c   1.000
_cell.angle_alpha   90.00
_cell.angle_beta   90.00
_cell.angle_gamma   90.00
#
_symmetry.space_group_name_H-M   'P 1'
#
loop_
_entity.id
_entity.type
_entity.pdbx_description
1 polymer ?
#
loop_
_entity_poly.entity_id
_entity_poly.type
_entity_poly.pdbx_seq_one_letter_code
_entity_poly.pdbx_strand_id
1 'polypeptide(L)'
;MTRSRRTSAIALRRILNSRRMGLPLWMPRRRWSLIRVISRRALANTAILNHREALKDFKAVVKREPNNRDAKLKLADCEKLVRRVEFEKAIEVGDPPSAFEDLDIDSMAVDDGYDGVRIGNEMTQEFIDDMIERFKNGKKIHRKYVFQIIKAVRDLVYAEPTMVEIGVEEGNKLTVCGDTHGQFFDLLEIFRRNGYPSDKHAYLFNGDFVDRGSWSTEIALVLYAYKWLRPNGIFLNRGNHETDDMNKAYGFEGECKAKYNERVFKVFSESFSALPLATLIGEKYLVLHGGLFSDDSISLNDIRKLNRHNQRQPGQQGLMMEMLWTDPQTAPGRGPSKRGVGLQFGPDITKRFCEKNGLEAIIRSHEVRMEGYEVEHDGRCITVFSAPKYCDTTENKGAYINLGPELKLNYQVFEAVPHPPIKPMAYAQNSLLSMM
;
A
#
# COMPACT_ATOMS: atom_id res chain seq x y z
N MET A 1 -51.23 -48.62 -49.82
CA MET A 1 -50.58 -47.56 -50.63
C MET A 1 -49.40 -47.01 -49.83
N THR A 2 -48.23 -47.64 -49.88
CA THR A 2 -47.07 -47.30 -50.74
C THR A 2 -46.33 -45.99 -50.39
N ARG A 3 -45.13 -46.20 -49.82
CA ARG A 3 -43.82 -45.51 -50.00
C ARG A 3 -43.69 -44.35 -51.01
N SER A 4 -42.60 -43.56 -50.78
CA SER A 4 -41.66 -42.94 -51.75
C SER A 4 -41.90 -41.44 -52.03
N ARG A 5 -40.93 -40.50 -52.05
CA ARG A 5 -39.45 -40.48 -51.99
C ARG A 5 -39.00 -39.02 -51.78
N ARG A 6 -37.93 -38.84 -50.99
CA ARG A 6 -36.76 -37.94 -51.17
C ARG A 6 -36.98 -36.53 -51.76
N THR A 7 -36.64 -35.53 -50.97
CA THR A 7 -35.89 -34.34 -51.45
C THR A 7 -34.54 -34.28 -50.73
N SER A 8 -33.51 -34.44 -51.54
CA SER A 8 -32.09 -34.49 -51.17
C SER A 8 -31.44 -33.14 -51.44
N ALA A 9 -30.51 -32.75 -50.57
CA ALA A 9 -29.22 -32.12 -50.86
C ALA A 9 -29.13 -31.09 -52.01
N ILE A 10 -29.21 -29.81 -51.65
CA ILE A 10 -28.65 -28.64 -52.36
C ILE A 10 -28.24 -27.66 -51.24
N ALA A 11 -27.02 -27.18 -51.03
CA ALA A 11 -25.80 -27.17 -51.81
C ALA A 11 -24.58 -27.22 -50.87
N LEU A 12 -23.79 -28.29 -50.99
CA LEU A 12 -22.37 -28.29 -50.64
C LEU A 12 -21.60 -27.59 -51.78
N ARG A 13 -20.51 -26.90 -51.42
CA ARG A 13 -19.46 -26.27 -52.27
C ARG A 13 -19.65 -24.78 -52.60
N ARG A 14 -19.22 -23.92 -51.68
CA ARG A 14 -18.52 -22.66 -52.03
C ARG A 14 -17.76 -22.04 -50.86
N ILE A 15 -16.81 -22.78 -50.28
CA ILE A 15 -15.72 -22.18 -49.49
C ILE A 15 -14.44 -22.89 -49.90
N LEU A 16 -13.86 -22.45 -51.01
CA LEU A 16 -12.45 -22.61 -51.38
C LEU A 16 -12.26 -21.82 -52.69
N ASN A 17 -11.26 -20.95 -52.70
CA ASN A 17 -10.80 -20.11 -53.82
C ASN A 17 -11.55 -18.79 -54.09
N SER A 18 -11.18 -17.74 -53.37
CA SER A 18 -10.84 -16.46 -54.01
C SER A 18 -9.73 -15.76 -53.23
N ARG A 19 -8.49 -15.98 -53.69
CA ARG A 19 -7.39 -15.06 -53.47
C ARG A 19 -7.67 -13.77 -54.26
N ARG A 20 -7.14 -12.66 -53.73
CA ARG A 20 -6.95 -11.31 -54.33
C ARG A 20 -8.13 -10.34 -54.20
N MET A 21 -8.15 -9.63 -53.08
CA MET A 21 -8.15 -8.16 -53.12
C MET A 21 -7.08 -7.67 -52.15
N GLY A 22 -6.18 -6.83 -52.66
CA GLY A 22 -5.05 -6.28 -51.93
C GLY A 22 -5.51 -5.20 -50.95
N LEU A 23 -5.24 -5.43 -49.68
CA LEU A 23 -5.14 -4.41 -48.63
C LEU A 23 -3.76 -4.63 -47.98
N PRO A 24 -2.96 -3.57 -47.74
CA PRO A 24 -1.64 -3.72 -47.17
C PRO A 24 -1.77 -4.18 -45.71
N LEU A 25 -1.56 -5.49 -45.47
CA LEU A 25 -1.27 -6.03 -44.14
C LEU A 25 0.14 -5.57 -43.74
N TRP A 26 0.26 -4.35 -43.25
CA TRP A 26 1.42 -3.89 -42.48
C TRP A 26 0.96 -3.35 -41.13
N MET A 27 0.44 -4.26 -40.30
CA MET A 27 0.56 -4.12 -38.85
C MET A 27 1.45 -5.27 -38.37
N PRO A 28 2.62 -5.01 -37.77
CA PRO A 28 3.40 -6.07 -37.15
C PRO A 28 2.62 -6.57 -35.93
N ARG A 29 1.95 -7.73 -36.06
CA ARG A 29 1.62 -8.54 -34.89
C ARG A 29 2.94 -8.91 -34.25
N ARG A 30 3.40 -8.15 -33.25
CA ARG A 30 4.58 -8.48 -32.44
C ARG A 30 4.28 -9.81 -31.73
N ARG A 31 4.61 -10.94 -32.35
CA ARG A 31 4.75 -12.22 -31.65
C ARG A 31 5.87 -12.00 -30.64
N TRP A 32 5.52 -11.88 -29.36
CA TRP A 32 6.51 -11.89 -28.29
C TRP A 32 7.30 -13.20 -28.39
N SER A 33 8.63 -13.13 -28.35
CA SER A 33 9.44 -14.33 -28.26
C SER A 33 9.06 -15.06 -26.96
N LEU A 34 9.02 -16.40 -27.00
CA LEU A 34 8.70 -17.23 -25.83
C LEU A 34 9.56 -16.85 -24.61
N ILE A 35 10.81 -16.46 -24.85
CA ILE A 35 11.75 -16.01 -23.81
C ILE A 35 11.25 -14.73 -23.12
N ARG A 36 10.75 -13.75 -23.88
CA ARG A 36 10.17 -12.53 -23.30
C ARG A 36 8.93 -12.83 -22.46
N VAL A 37 8.11 -13.79 -22.88
CA VAL A 37 6.93 -14.21 -22.11
C VAL A 37 7.34 -14.83 -20.78
N ILE A 38 8.29 -15.77 -20.78
CA ILE A 38 8.79 -16.42 -19.55
C ILE A 38 9.46 -15.39 -18.63
N SER A 39 10.28 -14.49 -19.20
CA SER A 39 10.94 -13.42 -18.43
C SER A 39 9.93 -12.48 -17.75
N ARG A 40 8.87 -12.07 -18.47
CA ARG A 40 7.79 -11.26 -17.88
C ARG A 40 7.03 -12.01 -16.78
N ARG A 41 6.78 -13.31 -16.95
CA ARG A 41 6.15 -14.14 -15.91
C ARG A 41 7.04 -14.27 -14.67
N ALA A 42 8.36 -14.38 -14.85
CA ALA A 42 9.32 -14.40 -13.75
C ALA A 42 9.28 -13.09 -12.93
N LEU A 43 9.24 -11.94 -13.62
CA LEU A 43 9.12 -10.63 -12.99
C LEU A 43 7.79 -10.49 -12.24
N ALA A 44 6.67 -10.87 -12.88
CA ALA A 44 5.35 -10.84 -12.24
C ALA A 44 5.31 -11.71 -10.96
N ASN A 45 5.82 -12.95 -11.03
CA ASN A 45 5.94 -13.83 -9.86
C ASN A 45 6.84 -13.23 -8.77
N THR A 46 7.88 -12.47 -9.15
CA THR A 46 8.75 -11.80 -8.18
C THR A 46 8.03 -10.66 -7.45
N ALA A 47 7.22 -9.86 -8.17
CA ALA A 47 6.44 -8.76 -7.60
C ALA A 47 5.38 -9.23 -6.60
N ILE A 48 4.75 -10.39 -6.86
CA ILE A 48 3.76 -10.99 -5.96
C ILE A 48 4.40 -11.92 -4.91
N LEU A 49 5.72 -11.82 -4.70
CA LEU A 49 6.50 -12.61 -3.74
C LEU A 49 6.48 -14.13 -3.94
N ASN A 50 6.05 -14.60 -5.12
CA ASN A 50 6.10 -16.01 -5.52
C ASN A 50 7.49 -16.38 -6.07
N HIS A 51 8.50 -16.27 -5.22
CA HIS A 51 9.91 -16.40 -5.62
C HIS A 51 10.27 -17.79 -6.15
N ARG A 52 9.58 -18.86 -5.72
CA ARG A 52 9.81 -20.23 -6.24
C ARG A 52 9.39 -20.38 -7.70
N GLU A 53 8.23 -19.84 -8.07
CA GLU A 53 7.80 -19.85 -9.48
C GLU A 53 8.63 -18.89 -10.33
N ALA A 54 9.00 -17.72 -9.78
CA ALA A 54 9.94 -16.82 -10.45
C ALA A 54 11.29 -17.51 -10.74
N LEU A 55 11.81 -18.28 -9.78
CA LEU A 55 13.07 -19.00 -9.93
C LEU A 55 13.00 -20.05 -11.06
N LYS A 56 11.90 -20.79 -11.17
CA LYS A 56 11.67 -21.75 -12.27
C LYS A 56 11.73 -21.04 -13.63
N ASP A 57 11.09 -19.88 -13.74
CA ASP A 57 11.06 -19.10 -14.97
C ASP A 57 12.42 -18.47 -15.30
N PHE A 58 13.15 -17.92 -14.32
CA PHE A 58 14.51 -17.39 -14.56
C PHE A 58 15.48 -18.50 -15.00
N LYS A 59 15.41 -19.70 -14.41
CA LYS A 59 16.17 -20.86 -14.88
C LYS A 59 15.83 -21.22 -16.32
N ALA A 60 14.54 -21.16 -16.68
CA ALA A 60 14.06 -21.42 -18.02
C ALA A 60 14.52 -20.36 -19.04
N VAL A 61 14.68 -19.10 -18.65
CA VAL A 61 15.26 -18.02 -19.46
C VAL A 61 16.75 -18.25 -19.67
N VAL A 62 17.53 -18.43 -18.60
CA VAL A 62 18.99 -18.63 -18.69
C VAL A 62 19.34 -19.89 -19.49
N LYS A 63 18.55 -20.96 -19.38
CA LYS A 63 18.73 -22.18 -20.20
C LYS A 63 18.57 -21.90 -21.69
N ARG A 64 17.71 -20.95 -22.08
CA ARG A 64 17.46 -20.58 -23.48
C ARG A 64 18.40 -19.49 -23.99
N GLU A 65 18.89 -18.63 -23.09
CA GLU A 65 19.85 -17.56 -23.40
C GLU A 65 21.08 -17.65 -22.48
N PRO A 66 21.94 -18.67 -22.64
CA PRO A 66 23.05 -18.93 -21.72
C PRO A 66 24.15 -17.85 -21.75
N ASN A 67 24.15 -16.96 -22.74
CA ASN A 67 25.10 -15.84 -22.84
C ASN A 67 24.50 -14.50 -22.38
N ASN A 68 23.22 -14.46 -22.02
CA ASN A 68 22.58 -13.23 -21.56
C ASN A 68 22.99 -12.93 -20.11
N ARG A 69 23.82 -11.89 -19.94
CA ARG A 69 24.33 -11.45 -18.63
C ARG A 69 23.22 -10.97 -17.71
N ASP A 70 22.24 -10.22 -18.23
CA ASP A 70 21.09 -9.73 -17.46
C ASP A 70 20.25 -10.90 -16.92
N ALA A 71 19.95 -11.90 -17.76
CA ALA A 71 19.21 -13.09 -17.35
C ALA A 71 19.94 -13.87 -16.23
N LYS A 72 21.27 -13.98 -16.30
CA LYS A 72 22.08 -14.63 -15.25
C LYS A 72 22.06 -13.86 -13.94
N LEU A 73 22.18 -12.53 -13.98
CA LEU A 73 22.11 -11.69 -12.79
C LEU A 73 20.74 -11.82 -12.11
N LYS A 74 19.65 -11.75 -12.89
CA LYS A 74 18.29 -11.95 -12.41
C LYS A 74 18.07 -13.32 -11.77
N LEU A 75 18.61 -14.37 -12.36
CA LEU A 75 18.59 -15.71 -11.77
C LEU A 75 19.33 -15.75 -10.43
N ALA A 76 20.55 -15.22 -10.37
CA ALA A 76 21.36 -15.22 -9.14
C ALA A 76 20.68 -14.42 -8.01
N ASP A 77 20.09 -13.27 -8.32
CA ASP A 77 19.34 -12.45 -7.37
C ASP A 77 18.10 -13.19 -6.86
N CYS A 78 17.37 -13.87 -7.74
CA CYS A 78 16.21 -14.69 -7.35
C CYS A 78 16.63 -15.89 -6.48
N GLU A 79 17.74 -16.56 -6.78
CA GLU A 79 18.29 -17.64 -5.95
C GLU A 79 18.67 -17.15 -4.55
N LYS A 80 19.29 -15.97 -4.45
CA LYS A 80 19.63 -15.35 -3.17
C LYS A 80 18.37 -15.03 -2.37
N LEU A 81 17.32 -14.50 -3.00
CA LEU A 81 16.03 -14.26 -2.36
C LEU A 81 15.40 -15.55 -1.82
N VAL A 82 15.30 -16.60 -2.66
CA VAL A 82 14.66 -17.86 -2.25
C VAL A 82 15.39 -18.45 -1.04
N ARG A 83 16.73 -18.48 -1.06
CA ARG A 83 17.53 -18.97 0.07
C ARG A 83 17.28 -18.15 1.34
N ARG A 84 17.21 -16.81 1.21
CA ARG A 84 16.92 -15.93 2.35
C ARG A 84 15.55 -16.21 2.95
N VAL A 85 14.50 -16.25 2.11
CA VAL A 85 13.13 -16.50 2.56
C VAL A 85 12.99 -17.89 3.17
N GLU A 86 13.64 -18.91 2.62
CA GLU A 86 13.64 -20.26 3.19
C GLU A 86 14.39 -20.33 4.52
N PHE A 87 15.51 -19.60 4.65
CA PHE A 87 16.21 -19.48 5.91
C PHE A 87 15.36 -18.78 6.98
N GLU A 88 14.75 -17.64 6.65
CA GLU A 88 13.86 -16.89 7.55
C GLU A 88 12.69 -17.76 8.02
N LYS A 89 12.02 -18.46 7.11
CA LYS A 89 10.94 -19.40 7.45
C LYS A 89 11.40 -20.57 8.32
N ALA A 90 12.65 -21.02 8.17
CA ALA A 90 13.18 -22.12 8.96
C ALA A 90 13.53 -21.70 10.40
N ILE A 91 13.80 -20.41 10.64
CA ILE A 91 14.11 -19.86 11.98
C ILE A 91 12.90 -19.18 12.63
N GLU A 92 11.79 -19.05 11.91
CA GLU A 92 10.54 -18.48 12.41
C GLU A 92 9.91 -19.46 13.42
N VAL A 93 10.18 -19.23 14.70
CA VAL A 93 9.62 -20.02 15.81
C VAL A 93 8.70 -19.11 16.63
N GLY A 94 7.41 -19.11 16.28
CA GLY A 94 6.40 -18.30 16.95
C GLY A 94 6.60 -16.78 16.78
N ASP A 95 5.79 -15.99 17.50
CA ASP A 95 5.99 -14.55 17.54
C ASP A 95 7.26 -14.22 18.33
N PRO A 96 8.21 -13.45 17.76
CA PRO A 96 9.41 -13.08 18.48
C PRO A 96 9.07 -12.18 19.69
N PRO A 97 9.94 -12.16 20.72
CA PRO A 97 9.83 -11.19 21.81
C PRO A 97 9.74 -9.76 21.27
N SER A 98 9.23 -8.86 22.10
CA SER A 98 9.04 -7.47 21.67
C SER A 98 10.38 -6.87 21.25
N ALA A 99 10.37 -6.12 20.15
CA ALA A 99 11.51 -5.31 19.73
C ALA A 99 11.80 -4.14 20.70
N PHE A 100 11.01 -4.00 21.76
CA PHE A 100 11.27 -3.07 22.87
C PHE A 100 11.82 -3.73 24.13
N GLU A 101 11.78 -5.06 24.28
CA GLU A 101 12.04 -5.75 25.56
C GLU A 101 13.43 -5.43 26.14
N ASP A 102 14.48 -5.50 25.33
CA ASP A 102 15.86 -5.18 25.75
C ASP A 102 16.32 -3.76 25.34
N LEU A 103 15.38 -2.87 25.03
CA LEU A 103 15.69 -1.51 24.59
C LEU A 103 15.51 -0.51 25.73
N ASP A 104 16.60 -0.23 26.45
CA ASP A 104 16.65 0.86 27.42
C ASP A 104 16.82 2.21 26.70
N ILE A 105 15.70 2.84 26.35
CA ILE A 105 15.67 4.11 25.63
C ILE A 105 16.15 5.25 26.53
N ASP A 106 15.86 5.19 27.83
CA ASP A 106 16.15 6.27 28.78
C ASP A 106 17.66 6.41 28.99
N SER A 107 18.38 5.29 29.06
CA SER A 107 19.84 5.29 29.20
C SER A 107 20.61 5.67 27.93
N MET A 108 19.96 5.73 26.77
CA MET A 108 20.63 6.15 25.53
C MET A 108 21.16 7.58 25.65
N ALA A 109 22.49 7.73 25.55
CA ALA A 109 23.13 9.02 25.44
C ALA A 109 22.82 9.67 24.09
N VAL A 110 22.63 10.98 24.10
CA VAL A 110 22.54 11.80 22.89
C VAL A 110 23.84 12.57 22.79
N ASP A 111 24.56 12.39 21.69
CA ASP A 111 25.87 13.01 21.49
C ASP A 111 25.81 14.52 21.71
N ASP A 112 26.86 15.10 22.33
CA ASP A 112 26.96 16.55 22.58
C ASP A 112 26.93 17.37 21.28
N GLY A 113 27.34 16.77 20.17
CA GLY A 113 27.27 17.36 18.83
C GLY A 113 25.89 17.31 18.17
N TYR A 114 24.87 16.73 18.81
CA TYR A 114 23.51 16.74 18.28
C TYR A 114 22.93 18.16 18.34
N ASP A 115 22.74 18.75 17.17
CA ASP A 115 22.31 20.14 16.97
C ASP A 115 20.79 20.32 16.89
N GLY A 116 20.01 19.27 17.19
CA GLY A 116 18.54 19.26 17.05
C GLY A 116 17.81 19.47 18.35
N VAL A 117 16.51 19.75 18.23
CA VAL A 117 15.61 19.83 19.38
C VAL A 117 15.58 18.46 20.06
N ARG A 118 15.61 18.45 21.38
CA ARG A 118 15.62 17.25 22.21
C ARG A 118 14.21 16.97 22.73
N ILE A 119 13.76 15.72 22.67
CA ILE A 119 12.51 15.30 23.28
C ILE A 119 12.75 15.02 24.77
N GLY A 120 11.86 15.51 25.62
CA GLY A 120 11.74 15.08 27.01
C GLY A 120 10.86 13.83 27.14
N ASN A 121 9.82 13.92 27.97
CA ASN A 121 8.84 12.85 28.20
C ASN A 121 7.59 12.97 27.33
N GLU A 122 7.39 14.10 26.67
CA GLU A 122 6.22 14.41 25.85
C GLU A 122 6.67 14.98 24.50
N MET A 123 5.85 14.78 23.47
CA MET A 123 6.08 15.40 22.17
C MET A 123 5.73 16.89 22.20
N THR A 124 6.45 17.70 21.42
CA THR A 124 6.17 19.14 21.29
C THR A 124 6.08 19.54 19.82
N GLN A 125 5.36 20.63 19.53
CA GLN A 125 5.29 21.18 18.18
C GLN A 125 6.68 21.61 17.69
N GLU A 126 7.48 22.22 18.56
CA GLU A 126 8.86 22.65 18.27
C GLU A 126 9.73 21.48 17.78
N PHE A 127 9.64 20.31 18.41
CA PHE A 127 10.39 19.13 17.96
C PHE A 127 9.93 18.68 16.57
N ILE A 128 8.62 18.67 16.30
CA ILE A 128 8.09 18.29 14.99
C ILE A 128 8.56 19.25 13.91
N ASP A 129 8.54 20.55 14.19
CA ASP A 129 8.97 21.58 13.25
C ASP A 129 10.48 21.47 12.93
N ASP A 130 11.34 21.28 13.95
CA ASP A 130 12.76 21.00 13.76
C ASP A 130 12.99 19.68 13.00
N MET A 131 12.25 18.62 13.33
CA MET A 131 12.35 17.33 12.65
C MET A 131 12.00 17.43 11.17
N ILE A 132 10.91 18.12 10.82
CA ILE A 132 10.51 18.37 9.42
C ILE A 132 11.61 19.15 8.69
N GLU A 133 12.14 20.21 9.29
CA GLU A 133 13.19 21.01 8.66
C GLU A 133 14.49 20.22 8.48
N ARG A 134 14.86 19.39 9.46
CA ARG A 134 15.98 18.45 9.33
C ARG A 134 15.81 17.51 8.15
N PHE A 135 14.65 16.87 8.05
CA PHE A 135 14.35 15.91 6.99
C PHE A 135 14.37 16.56 5.60
N LYS A 136 13.82 17.78 5.47
CA LYS A 136 13.89 18.56 4.21
C LYS A 136 15.33 18.80 3.75
N ASN A 137 16.24 18.99 4.71
CA ASN A 137 17.66 19.26 4.45
C ASN A 137 18.54 18.00 4.49
N GLY A 138 17.94 16.80 4.46
CA GLY A 138 18.68 15.53 4.45
C GLY A 138 19.39 15.18 5.77
N LYS A 139 19.09 15.91 6.86
CA LYS A 139 19.51 15.55 8.21
C LYS A 139 18.58 14.50 8.80
N LYS A 140 19.04 13.83 9.87
CA LYS A 140 18.27 12.86 10.64
C LYS A 140 18.02 13.39 12.05
N ILE A 141 17.05 12.82 12.76
CA ILE A 141 16.93 12.97 14.21
C ILE A 141 17.77 11.89 14.92
N HIS A 142 18.11 12.11 16.19
CA HIS A 142 18.88 11.14 16.94
C HIS A 142 18.09 9.83 17.15
N ARG A 143 18.77 8.68 17.16
CA ARG A 143 18.14 7.36 17.26
C ARG A 143 17.34 7.15 18.56
N LYS A 144 17.74 7.80 19.66
CA LYS A 144 16.95 7.85 20.91
C LYS A 144 15.52 8.33 20.64
N TYR A 145 15.37 9.46 19.95
CA TYR A 145 14.09 10.07 19.63
C TYR A 145 13.26 9.22 18.67
N VAL A 146 13.91 8.57 17.69
CA VAL A 146 13.25 7.58 16.83
C VAL A 146 12.59 6.50 17.68
N PHE A 147 13.31 5.89 18.63
CA PHE A 147 12.74 4.86 19.49
C PHE A 147 11.64 5.38 20.42
N GLN A 148 11.79 6.58 20.98
CA GLN A 148 10.74 7.20 21.82
C GLN A 148 9.44 7.41 21.01
N ILE A 149 9.54 7.97 19.81
CA ILE A 149 8.39 8.22 18.93
C ILE A 149 7.67 6.92 18.58
N ILE A 150 8.42 5.91 18.14
CA ILE A 150 7.83 4.63 17.72
C ILE A 150 7.21 3.90 18.93
N LYS A 151 7.87 3.92 20.09
CA LYS A 151 7.32 3.33 21.32
C LYS A 151 6.02 4.00 21.73
N ALA A 152 6.01 5.33 21.82
CA ALA A 152 4.83 6.09 22.24
C ALA A 152 3.63 5.82 21.31
N VAL A 153 3.85 5.83 20.00
CA VAL A 153 2.78 5.56 19.03
C VAL A 153 2.36 4.11 19.05
N ARG A 154 3.29 3.15 19.14
CA ARG A 154 2.95 1.72 19.30
C ARG A 154 1.99 1.52 20.47
N ASP A 155 2.28 2.13 21.62
CA ASP A 155 1.47 1.98 22.83
C ASP A 155 0.09 2.64 22.65
N LEU A 156 0.03 3.83 22.03
CA LEU A 156 -1.23 4.50 21.69
C LEU A 156 -2.10 3.65 20.76
N VAL A 157 -1.56 3.25 19.60
CA VAL A 157 -2.33 2.52 18.59
C VAL A 157 -2.64 1.10 19.02
N TYR A 158 -1.86 0.48 19.91
CA TYR A 158 -2.20 -0.83 20.49
C TYR A 158 -3.48 -0.77 21.33
N ALA A 159 -3.68 0.34 22.06
CA ALA A 159 -4.87 0.56 22.88
C ALA A 159 -6.12 0.95 22.07
N GLU A 160 -5.95 1.37 20.82
CA GLU A 160 -7.07 1.72 19.94
C GLU A 160 -7.87 0.49 19.49
N PRO A 161 -9.17 0.65 19.20
CA PRO A 161 -9.97 -0.42 18.60
C PRO A 161 -9.50 -0.75 17.18
N THR A 162 -9.85 -1.94 16.69
CA THR A 162 -9.53 -2.34 15.30
C THR A 162 -10.22 -1.46 14.27
N MET A 163 -11.42 -0.98 14.59
CA MET A 163 -12.12 0.07 13.87
C MET A 163 -12.25 1.29 14.77
N VAL A 164 -11.56 2.36 14.42
CA VAL A 164 -11.66 3.64 15.11
C VAL A 164 -12.92 4.37 14.63
N GLU A 165 -13.65 5.02 15.52
CA GLU A 165 -14.91 5.71 15.19
C GLU A 165 -14.78 7.19 15.53
N ILE A 166 -14.99 8.06 14.55
CA ILE A 166 -14.73 9.51 14.69
C ILE A 166 -15.86 10.32 14.06
N GLY A 167 -16.12 11.49 14.64
CA GLY A 167 -16.97 12.54 14.05
C GLY A 167 -16.13 13.75 13.63
N VAL A 168 -16.79 14.74 13.04
CA VAL A 168 -16.21 16.07 12.81
C VAL A 168 -17.02 17.07 13.62
N GLU A 169 -16.40 17.64 14.65
CA GLU A 169 -17.05 18.63 15.53
C GLU A 169 -17.18 20.00 14.85
N GLU A 170 -18.12 20.82 15.33
CA GLU A 170 -18.33 22.18 14.82
C GLU A 170 -17.05 23.02 14.89
N GLY A 171 -16.70 23.71 13.80
CA GLY A 171 -15.47 24.47 13.69
C GLY A 171 -14.18 23.65 13.46
N ASN A 172 -14.29 22.32 13.42
CA ASN A 172 -13.17 21.43 13.09
C ASN A 172 -13.26 20.92 11.65
N LYS A 173 -12.12 20.45 11.14
CA LYS A 173 -11.97 19.83 9.81
C LYS A 173 -11.28 18.49 9.94
N LEU A 174 -11.76 17.49 9.21
CA LEU A 174 -11.05 16.22 9.01
C LEU A 174 -10.57 16.12 7.56
N THR A 175 -9.34 15.67 7.36
CA THR A 175 -8.80 15.35 6.05
C THR A 175 -8.46 13.88 5.94
N VAL A 176 -8.98 13.20 4.91
CA VAL A 176 -8.63 11.83 4.57
C VAL A 176 -7.60 11.85 3.44
N CYS A 177 -6.41 11.31 3.71
CA CYS A 177 -5.35 11.06 2.74
C CYS A 177 -5.30 9.56 2.44
N GLY A 178 -5.01 9.21 1.18
CA GLY A 178 -4.65 7.85 0.79
C GLY A 178 -3.16 7.60 0.92
N ASP A 179 -2.66 6.69 0.08
CA ASP A 179 -1.27 6.26 0.03
C ASP A 179 -0.33 7.46 -0.18
N THR A 180 0.79 7.49 0.55
CA THR A 180 1.85 8.51 0.38
C THR A 180 3.20 7.92 -0.01
N HIS A 181 3.42 6.62 0.23
CA HIS A 181 4.54 5.83 -0.28
C HIS A 181 5.91 6.53 -0.25
N GLY A 182 6.33 7.02 0.92
CA GLY A 182 7.65 7.62 1.09
C GLY A 182 7.92 8.87 0.24
N GLN A 183 6.90 9.54 -0.30
CA GLN A 183 7.01 10.82 -1.01
C GLN A 183 6.91 12.01 -0.04
N PHE A 184 7.93 12.15 0.82
CA PHE A 184 7.92 13.10 1.94
C PHE A 184 7.65 14.56 1.53
N PHE A 185 8.19 15.01 0.39
CA PHE A 185 8.01 16.38 -0.07
C PHE A 185 6.57 16.65 -0.51
N ASP A 186 5.88 15.65 -1.05
CA ASP A 186 4.46 15.75 -1.40
C ASP A 186 3.57 15.73 -0.16
N LEU A 187 3.94 14.99 0.89
CA LEU A 187 3.27 15.08 2.20
C LEU A 187 3.33 16.52 2.75
N LEU A 188 4.50 17.16 2.66
CA LEU A 188 4.64 18.55 3.08
C LEU A 188 3.84 19.50 2.20
N GLU A 189 3.68 19.21 0.91
CA GLU A 189 2.80 19.98 0.03
C GLU A 189 1.33 19.88 0.45
N ILE A 190 0.86 18.69 0.87
CA ILE A 190 -0.47 18.53 1.47
C ILE A 190 -0.61 19.46 2.68
N PHE A 191 0.32 19.43 3.61
CA PHE A 191 0.27 20.29 4.80
C PHE A 191 0.36 21.78 4.48
N ARG A 192 1.20 22.16 3.51
CA ARG A 192 1.33 23.56 3.07
C ARG A 192 0.04 24.08 2.44
N ARG A 193 -0.64 23.26 1.62
CA ARG A 193 -1.88 23.65 0.92
C ARG A 193 -3.12 23.57 1.81
N ASN A 194 -3.17 22.58 2.69
CA ASN A 194 -4.39 22.23 3.43
C ASN A 194 -4.33 22.64 4.91
N GLY A 195 -3.16 23.01 5.42
CA GLY A 195 -2.91 23.29 6.84
C GLY A 195 -2.25 22.11 7.54
N TYR A 196 -1.33 22.39 8.45
CA TYR A 196 -0.70 21.35 9.27
C TYR A 196 -1.70 20.78 10.29
N PRO A 197 -1.50 19.53 10.76
CA PRO A 197 -2.29 18.98 11.84
C PRO A 197 -2.31 19.90 13.06
N SER A 198 -3.51 20.18 13.57
CA SER A 198 -3.72 21.08 14.71
C SER A 198 -4.96 20.65 15.49
N ASP A 199 -5.23 21.33 16.60
CA ASP A 199 -6.37 20.98 17.46
C ASP A 199 -7.74 21.19 16.77
N LYS A 200 -7.76 21.94 15.65
CA LYS A 200 -8.95 22.17 14.81
C LYS A 200 -8.91 21.46 13.45
N HIS A 201 -7.81 20.76 13.16
CA HIS A 201 -7.62 20.12 11.86
C HIS A 201 -6.99 18.74 12.04
N ALA A 202 -7.86 17.73 12.00
CA ALA A 202 -7.48 16.34 12.09
C ALA A 202 -7.15 15.73 10.71
N TYR A 203 -6.31 14.71 10.70
CA TYR A 203 -5.97 13.93 9.51
C TYR A 203 -6.16 12.43 9.75
N LEU A 204 -6.70 11.74 8.75
CA LEU A 204 -6.69 10.28 8.62
C LEU A 204 -5.78 9.91 7.44
N PHE A 205 -4.70 9.18 7.70
CA PHE A 205 -3.88 8.56 6.65
C PHE A 205 -4.30 7.10 6.48
N ASN A 206 -4.82 6.76 5.31
CA ASN A 206 -5.43 5.48 5.03
C ASN A 206 -4.41 4.43 4.55
N GLY A 207 -3.36 4.20 5.34
CA GLY A 207 -2.32 3.22 5.05
C GLY A 207 -1.33 3.63 3.95
N ASP A 208 -0.37 2.75 3.70
CA ASP A 208 0.64 2.83 2.63
C ASP A 208 1.42 4.15 2.66
N PHE A 209 1.93 4.49 3.84
CA PHE A 209 2.76 5.68 4.02
C PHE A 209 4.26 5.41 3.78
N VAL A 210 4.66 4.14 3.77
CA VAL A 210 6.04 3.69 3.49
C VAL A 210 6.16 2.92 2.16
N ASP A 211 7.39 2.48 1.88
CA ASP A 211 7.82 1.76 0.69
C ASP A 211 7.74 2.57 -0.60
N ARG A 212 8.43 2.07 -1.64
CA ARG A 212 8.49 2.64 -2.99
C ARG A 212 9.26 3.95 -3.04
N GLY A 213 8.76 5.02 -2.43
CA GLY A 213 9.50 6.27 -2.27
C GLY A 213 10.66 6.12 -1.29
N SER A 214 11.64 7.03 -1.41
CA SER A 214 12.92 6.95 -0.69
C SER A 214 13.02 7.82 0.56
N TRP A 215 11.88 8.32 1.04
CA TRP A 215 11.72 9.09 2.28
C TRP A 215 10.62 8.52 3.18
N SER A 216 10.51 7.19 3.22
CA SER A 216 9.49 6.49 4.00
C SER A 216 9.67 6.67 5.51
N THR A 217 10.93 6.70 5.97
CA THR A 217 11.25 6.86 7.40
C THR A 217 10.87 8.26 7.89
N GLU A 218 11.07 9.27 7.06
CA GLU A 218 10.69 10.66 7.36
C GLU A 218 9.18 10.80 7.48
N ILE A 219 8.41 10.24 6.53
CA ILE A 219 6.94 10.23 6.61
C ILE A 219 6.48 9.51 7.88
N ALA A 220 6.93 8.28 8.11
CA ALA A 220 6.48 7.49 9.25
C ALA A 220 6.75 8.21 10.57
N LEU A 221 7.94 8.82 10.73
CA LEU A 221 8.30 9.58 11.93
C LEU A 221 7.48 10.86 12.09
N VAL A 222 7.20 11.61 11.02
CA VAL A 222 6.38 12.83 11.08
C VAL A 222 4.94 12.49 11.46
N LEU A 223 4.34 11.48 10.82
CA LEU A 223 2.99 11.03 11.15
C LEU A 223 2.90 10.52 12.58
N TYR A 224 3.90 9.76 13.03
CA TYR A 224 3.95 9.25 14.40
C TYR A 224 4.17 10.37 15.43
N ALA A 225 5.02 11.36 15.15
CA ALA A 225 5.21 12.47 16.07
C ALA A 225 3.92 13.30 16.21
N TYR A 226 3.21 13.58 15.11
CA TYR A 226 1.90 14.21 15.21
C TYR A 226 0.86 13.33 15.92
N LYS A 227 0.89 12.00 15.74
CA LYS A 227 0.03 11.06 16.49
C LYS A 227 0.30 11.11 17.99
N TRP A 228 1.57 11.17 18.39
CA TRP A 228 1.94 11.29 19.79
C TRP A 228 1.52 12.65 20.37
N LEU A 229 1.72 13.75 19.63
CA LEU A 229 1.30 15.08 20.07
C LEU A 229 -0.23 15.25 20.10
N ARG A 230 -0.93 14.63 19.15
CA ARG A 230 -2.39 14.76 18.97
C ARG A 230 -3.03 13.39 18.72
N PRO A 231 -3.19 12.56 19.77
CA PRO A 231 -3.76 11.22 19.62
C PRO A 231 -5.16 11.21 18.99
N ASN A 232 -5.95 12.25 19.22
CA ASN A 232 -7.30 12.41 18.65
C ASN A 232 -7.34 13.34 17.41
N GLY A 233 -6.17 13.77 16.92
CA GLY A 233 -6.04 14.63 15.73
C GLY A 233 -5.32 13.97 14.56
N ILE A 234 -4.64 12.85 14.78
CA ILE A 234 -4.08 12.00 13.74
C ILE A 234 -4.63 10.58 13.88
N PHE A 235 -5.16 10.05 12.79
CA PHE A 235 -5.64 8.69 12.68
C PHE A 235 -4.84 7.98 11.59
N LEU A 236 -4.43 6.75 11.86
CA LEU A 236 -3.59 5.96 10.97
C LEU A 236 -4.25 4.60 10.79
N ASN A 237 -4.75 4.32 9.60
CA ASN A 237 -5.12 2.95 9.25
C ASN A 237 -3.86 2.23 8.74
N ARG A 238 -3.83 0.91 8.94
CA ARG A 238 -2.84 0.03 8.35
C ARG A 238 -3.14 -0.14 6.86
N GLY A 239 -2.13 -0.02 6.01
CA GLY A 239 -2.14 -0.44 4.61
C GLY A 239 -1.42 -1.78 4.42
N ASN A 240 -1.41 -2.28 3.19
CA ASN A 240 -0.70 -3.53 2.92
C ASN A 240 0.82 -3.34 2.95
N HIS A 241 1.32 -2.11 2.74
CA HIS A 241 2.73 -1.77 2.87
C HIS A 241 3.20 -1.55 4.31
N GLU A 242 2.31 -1.53 5.30
CA GLU A 242 2.70 -1.64 6.73
C GLU A 242 2.80 -3.12 7.16
N THR A 243 3.52 -3.92 6.35
CA THR A 243 3.77 -5.35 6.56
C THR A 243 5.21 -5.72 6.23
N ASP A 244 5.74 -6.73 6.93
CA ASP A 244 7.16 -7.09 6.83
C ASP A 244 7.54 -7.56 5.43
N ASP A 245 6.67 -8.37 4.83
CA ASP A 245 6.87 -8.93 3.49
C ASP A 245 6.97 -7.82 2.44
N MET A 246 6.13 -6.77 2.55
CA MET A 246 6.23 -5.61 1.67
C MET A 246 7.50 -4.81 1.97
N ASN A 247 7.79 -4.51 3.23
CA ASN A 247 8.92 -3.66 3.59
C ASN A 247 10.29 -4.25 3.23
N LYS A 248 10.44 -5.58 3.34
CA LYS A 248 11.65 -6.32 2.90
C LYS A 248 11.85 -6.26 1.39
N ALA A 249 10.75 -6.14 0.64
CA ALA A 249 10.76 -6.13 -0.82
C ALA A 249 10.86 -4.72 -1.40
N TYR A 250 10.12 -3.76 -0.83
CA TYR A 250 9.83 -2.46 -1.43
C TYR A 250 10.53 -1.26 -0.80
N GLY A 251 11.47 -1.52 0.11
CA GLY A 251 12.53 -0.56 0.44
C GLY A 251 12.54 -0.07 1.87
N PHE A 252 11.43 -0.10 2.61
CA PHE A 252 11.36 0.49 3.95
C PHE A 252 12.32 -0.19 4.95
N GLU A 253 12.46 -1.52 4.90
CA GLU A 253 13.43 -2.22 5.73
C GLU A 253 14.86 -1.75 5.42
N GLY A 254 15.20 -1.68 4.13
CA GLY A 254 16.50 -1.22 3.67
C GLY A 254 16.76 0.23 4.05
N GLU A 255 15.74 1.09 3.98
CA GLU A 255 15.82 2.50 4.33
C GLU A 255 16.08 2.69 5.82
N CYS A 256 15.34 1.99 6.68
CA CYS A 256 15.56 1.98 8.13
C CYS A 256 16.99 1.53 8.48
N LYS A 257 17.47 0.46 7.84
CA LYS A 257 18.84 -0.06 8.03
C LYS A 257 19.90 0.94 7.59
N ALA A 258 19.70 1.63 6.46
CA ALA A 258 20.64 2.59 5.90
C ALA A 258 20.69 3.90 6.70
N LYS A 259 19.52 4.43 7.10
CA LYS A 259 19.43 5.69 7.85
C LYS A 259 19.75 5.51 9.33
N TYR A 260 19.40 4.36 9.92
CA TYR A 260 19.58 4.06 11.33
C TYR A 260 20.22 2.68 11.54
N ASN A 261 19.41 1.65 11.81
CA ASN A 261 19.86 0.27 12.00
C ASN A 261 18.68 -0.71 11.84
N GLU A 262 18.98 -2.01 11.90
CA GLU A 262 17.96 -3.07 11.83
C GLU A 262 16.94 -3.00 12.98
N ARG A 263 17.35 -2.57 14.18
CA ARG A 263 16.44 -2.48 15.32
C ARG A 263 15.32 -1.46 15.09
N VAL A 264 15.59 -0.34 14.39
CA VAL A 264 14.57 0.64 14.00
C VAL A 264 13.49 -0.01 13.11
N PHE A 265 13.87 -0.85 12.15
CA PHE A 265 12.87 -1.59 11.36
C PHE A 265 12.04 -2.53 12.25
N LYS A 266 12.68 -3.28 13.16
CA LYS A 266 11.96 -4.23 14.04
C LYS A 266 10.92 -3.54 14.93
N VAL A 267 11.23 -2.36 15.48
CA VAL A 267 10.26 -1.61 16.29
C VAL A 267 9.14 -0.99 15.44
N PHE A 268 9.42 -0.57 14.19
CA PHE A 268 8.38 -0.13 13.27
C PHE A 268 7.47 -1.28 12.83
N SER A 269 8.03 -2.45 12.52
CA SER A 269 7.25 -3.65 12.22
C SER A 269 6.27 -3.99 13.35
N GLU A 270 6.74 -3.95 14.60
CA GLU A 270 5.88 -4.15 15.76
C GLU A 270 4.81 -3.05 15.88
N SER A 271 5.16 -1.76 15.68
CA SER A 271 4.17 -0.68 15.74
C SER A 271 3.13 -0.74 14.61
N PHE A 272 3.55 -1.09 13.40
CA PHE A 272 2.69 -1.32 12.23
C PHE A 272 1.70 -2.46 12.48
N SER A 273 2.14 -3.50 13.17
CA SER A 273 1.26 -4.61 13.51
C SER A 273 0.08 -4.22 14.40
N ALA A 274 0.24 -3.15 15.19
CA ALA A 274 -0.75 -2.65 16.13
C ALA A 274 -1.71 -1.59 15.54
N LEU A 275 -1.45 -1.09 14.32
CA LEU A 275 -2.30 -0.05 13.69
C LEU A 275 -3.75 -0.53 13.49
N PRO A 276 -4.75 0.36 13.71
CA PRO A 276 -6.13 0.11 13.32
C PRO A 276 -6.26 -0.32 11.86
N LEU A 277 -7.27 -1.15 11.55
CA LEU A 277 -7.50 -1.64 10.19
C LEU A 277 -8.57 -0.83 9.44
N ALA A 278 -9.36 -0.05 10.17
CA ALA A 278 -10.44 0.74 9.60
C ALA A 278 -10.73 1.98 10.45
N THR A 279 -11.37 2.96 9.83
CA THR A 279 -11.97 4.11 10.53
C THR A 279 -13.39 4.33 10.03
N LEU A 280 -14.36 4.46 10.93
CA LEU A 280 -15.74 4.83 10.62
C LEU A 280 -15.95 6.32 10.90
N ILE A 281 -16.22 7.11 9.87
CA ILE A 281 -16.42 8.55 9.97
C ILE A 281 -17.91 8.86 10.01
N GLY A 282 -18.36 9.43 11.13
CA GLY A 282 -19.70 9.96 11.35
C GLY A 282 -20.81 8.96 11.06
N GLU A 283 -20.55 7.66 11.31
CA GLU A 283 -21.43 6.53 11.01
C GLU A 283 -21.82 6.38 9.52
N LYS A 284 -21.23 7.18 8.62
CA LYS A 284 -21.60 7.26 7.19
C LYS A 284 -20.56 6.67 6.26
N TYR A 285 -19.27 6.85 6.58
CA TYR A 285 -18.18 6.44 5.71
C TYR A 285 -17.25 5.46 6.41
N LEU A 286 -17.22 4.22 5.91
CA LEU A 286 -16.21 3.26 6.33
C LEU A 286 -14.94 3.45 5.50
N VAL A 287 -13.84 3.74 6.16
CA VAL A 287 -12.53 3.94 5.54
C VAL A 287 -11.66 2.70 5.77
N LEU A 288 -11.22 2.08 4.68
CA LEU A 288 -10.36 0.88 4.63
C LEU A 288 -9.24 1.13 3.63
N HIS A 289 -8.03 0.61 3.83
CA HIS A 289 -6.98 0.76 2.82
C HIS A 289 -7.34 -0.03 1.54
N GLY A 290 -7.55 -1.34 1.72
CA GLY A 290 -8.03 -2.29 0.72
C GLY A 290 -9.49 -2.07 0.38
N GLY A 291 -10.38 -3.01 0.70
CA GLY A 291 -11.78 -2.85 0.41
C GLY A 291 -12.66 -3.89 1.08
N LEU A 292 -13.70 -4.32 0.36
CA LEU A 292 -14.74 -5.20 0.89
C LEU A 292 -14.40 -6.68 0.79
N PHE A 293 -15.31 -7.48 1.33
CA PHE A 293 -15.05 -8.84 1.77
C PHE A 293 -15.53 -9.91 0.79
N SER A 294 -15.01 -11.12 0.94
CA SER A 294 -15.45 -12.31 0.21
C SER A 294 -16.83 -12.81 0.66
N ASP A 295 -17.21 -12.53 1.90
CA ASP A 295 -18.46 -12.99 2.52
C ASP A 295 -19.43 -11.82 2.77
N ASP A 296 -20.68 -11.97 2.27
CA ASP A 296 -21.77 -11.00 2.44
C ASP A 296 -22.28 -10.93 3.90
N SER A 297 -21.95 -11.93 4.73
CA SER A 297 -22.33 -11.98 6.14
C SER A 297 -21.58 -10.97 7.02
N ILE A 298 -20.43 -10.48 6.55
CA ILE A 298 -19.61 -9.51 7.29
C ILE A 298 -20.34 -8.17 7.47
N SER A 299 -20.19 -7.60 8.66
CA SER A 299 -20.78 -6.34 9.12
C SER A 299 -19.74 -5.48 9.84
N LEU A 300 -20.08 -4.23 10.14
CA LEU A 300 -19.24 -3.36 10.98
C LEU A 300 -18.91 -4.01 12.35
N ASN A 301 -19.83 -4.80 12.91
CA ASN A 301 -19.61 -5.48 14.18
C ASN A 301 -18.55 -6.59 14.10
N ASP A 302 -18.39 -7.23 12.96
CA ASP A 302 -17.33 -8.21 12.76
C ASP A 302 -15.96 -7.53 12.71
N ILE A 303 -15.88 -6.33 12.10
CA ILE A 303 -14.67 -5.51 12.11
C ILE A 303 -14.33 -5.04 13.53
N ARG A 304 -15.32 -4.56 14.31
CA ARG A 304 -15.12 -4.16 15.72
C ARG A 304 -14.58 -5.30 16.59
N LYS A 305 -15.09 -6.53 16.38
CA LYS A 305 -14.71 -7.72 17.16
C LYS A 305 -13.41 -8.37 16.71
N LEU A 306 -12.91 -8.03 15.53
CA LEU A 306 -11.66 -8.57 15.02
C LEU A 306 -10.51 -8.16 15.95
N ASN A 307 -9.94 -9.12 16.68
CA ASN A 307 -8.72 -8.87 17.44
C ASN A 307 -7.52 -8.88 16.49
N ARG A 308 -7.11 -7.69 16.03
CA ARG A 308 -5.96 -7.53 15.13
C ARG A 308 -4.62 -7.95 15.76
N HIS A 309 -4.55 -8.05 17.09
CA HIS A 309 -3.33 -8.44 17.82
C HIS A 309 -3.10 -9.95 17.86
N ASN A 310 -4.07 -10.77 17.42
CA ASN A 310 -3.92 -12.23 17.38
C ASN A 310 -2.88 -12.71 16.35
N GLN A 311 -2.53 -11.87 15.38
CA GLN A 311 -1.49 -12.15 14.39
C GLN A 311 -0.80 -10.84 14.02
N ARG A 312 0.54 -10.79 14.06
CA ARG A 312 1.27 -9.55 13.73
C ARG A 312 1.20 -9.21 12.24
N GLN A 313 1.33 -10.23 11.40
CA GLN A 313 1.29 -10.10 9.94
C GLN A 313 -0.04 -10.61 9.38
N PRO A 314 -0.60 -9.99 8.33
CA PRO A 314 -1.80 -10.51 7.70
C PRO A 314 -1.51 -11.88 7.09
N GLY A 315 -2.39 -12.84 7.33
CA GLY A 315 -2.37 -14.13 6.64
C GLY A 315 -2.71 -14.00 5.14
N GLN A 316 -2.77 -15.13 4.45
CA GLN A 316 -3.14 -15.19 3.03
C GLN A 316 -4.66 -15.17 2.79
N GLN A 317 -5.46 -15.18 3.86
CA GLN A 317 -6.93 -15.21 3.83
C GLN A 317 -7.51 -14.57 5.09
N GLY A 318 -8.81 -14.29 5.07
CA GLY A 318 -9.55 -13.77 6.21
C GLY A 318 -9.68 -12.25 6.22
N LEU A 319 -10.43 -11.75 7.20
CA LEU A 319 -10.92 -10.37 7.22
C LEU A 319 -9.79 -9.34 7.17
N MET A 320 -8.74 -9.51 7.98
CA MET A 320 -7.58 -8.61 7.98
C MET A 320 -6.88 -8.53 6.63
N MET A 321 -6.72 -9.66 5.92
CA MET A 321 -6.13 -9.66 4.58
C MET A 321 -7.03 -8.90 3.61
N GLU A 322 -8.33 -9.16 3.64
CA GLU A 322 -9.28 -8.55 2.70
C GLU A 322 -9.39 -7.03 2.89
N MET A 323 -9.37 -6.56 4.14
CA MET A 323 -9.34 -5.12 4.48
C MET A 323 -8.13 -4.39 3.91
N LEU A 324 -7.03 -5.08 3.62
CA LEU A 324 -5.78 -4.50 3.13
C LEU A 324 -5.54 -4.70 1.62
N TRP A 325 -6.16 -5.70 0.99
CA TRP A 325 -5.72 -6.17 -0.34
C TRP A 325 -6.80 -6.24 -1.44
N THR A 326 -8.08 -6.09 -1.12
CA THR A 326 -9.14 -6.21 -2.15
C THR A 326 -9.31 -4.93 -2.96
N ASP A 327 -9.80 -5.07 -4.19
CA ASP A 327 -10.02 -3.95 -5.12
C ASP A 327 -11.46 -3.93 -5.65
N PRO A 328 -12.02 -2.76 -5.99
CA PRO A 328 -13.26 -2.70 -6.75
C PRO A 328 -13.10 -3.27 -8.17
N GLN A 329 -14.22 -3.68 -8.77
CA GLN A 329 -14.33 -3.99 -10.20
C GLN A 329 -15.64 -3.45 -10.77
N THR A 330 -15.63 -3.11 -12.05
CA THR A 330 -16.82 -2.55 -12.73
C THR A 330 -17.95 -3.57 -12.90
N ALA A 331 -17.62 -4.85 -13.07
CA ALA A 331 -18.61 -5.91 -13.25
C ALA A 331 -19.24 -6.32 -11.90
N PRO A 332 -20.54 -6.65 -11.86
CA PRO A 332 -21.15 -7.23 -10.66
C PRO A 332 -20.49 -8.55 -10.20
N GLY A 333 -20.65 -8.87 -8.92
CA GLY A 333 -20.15 -10.09 -8.29
C GLY A 333 -18.72 -9.94 -7.77
N ARG A 334 -18.02 -11.07 -7.65
CA ARG A 334 -16.63 -11.14 -7.20
C ARG A 334 -15.75 -11.73 -8.29
N GLY A 335 -14.52 -11.23 -8.40
CA GLY A 335 -13.54 -11.68 -9.36
C GLY A 335 -12.19 -12.01 -8.71
N PRO A 336 -11.31 -12.75 -9.41
CA PRO A 336 -9.95 -12.97 -8.95
C PRO A 336 -9.18 -11.64 -8.88
N SER A 337 -8.41 -11.44 -7.81
CA SER A 337 -7.54 -10.26 -7.69
C SER A 337 -6.48 -10.23 -8.79
N LYS A 338 -6.24 -9.03 -9.33
CA LYS A 338 -5.12 -8.77 -10.26
C LYS A 338 -3.76 -8.81 -9.55
N ARG A 339 -3.75 -8.77 -8.21
CA ARG A 339 -2.55 -8.74 -7.35
C ARG A 339 -2.05 -10.13 -6.98
N GLY A 340 -2.82 -11.18 -7.29
CA GLY A 340 -2.50 -12.55 -6.88
C GLY A 340 -2.82 -12.86 -5.40
N VAL A 341 -3.35 -11.89 -4.65
CA VAL A 341 -3.85 -12.00 -3.28
C VAL A 341 -5.12 -11.16 -3.14
N GLY A 342 -6.08 -11.62 -2.32
CA GLY A 342 -7.39 -10.99 -2.18
C GLY A 342 -8.36 -11.32 -3.32
N LEU A 343 -9.31 -10.43 -3.55
CA LEU A 343 -10.35 -10.54 -4.57
C LEU A 343 -10.73 -9.16 -5.12
N GLN A 344 -11.47 -9.16 -6.22
CA GLN A 344 -12.17 -7.97 -6.70
C GLN A 344 -13.66 -8.03 -6.36
N PHE A 345 -14.27 -6.90 -5.98
CA PHE A 345 -15.70 -6.82 -5.62
C PHE A 345 -16.45 -5.81 -6.48
N GLY A 346 -17.63 -6.18 -6.93
CA GLY A 346 -18.47 -5.38 -7.82
C GLY A 346 -19.39 -4.38 -7.12
N PRO A 347 -20.10 -3.54 -7.89
CA PRO A 347 -21.02 -2.52 -7.37
C PRO A 347 -22.17 -3.09 -6.53
N ASP A 348 -22.63 -4.31 -6.84
CA ASP A 348 -23.68 -4.99 -6.08
C ASP A 348 -23.21 -5.40 -4.68
N ILE A 349 -21.92 -5.75 -4.52
CA ILE A 349 -21.32 -6.08 -3.22
C ILE A 349 -21.25 -4.81 -2.36
N THR A 350 -20.72 -3.72 -2.93
CA THR A 350 -20.64 -2.43 -2.24
C THR A 350 -22.01 -1.93 -1.82
N LYS A 351 -22.99 -1.99 -2.73
CA LYS A 351 -24.37 -1.57 -2.43
C LYS A 351 -24.95 -2.36 -1.25
N ARG A 352 -24.89 -3.70 -1.29
CA ARG A 352 -25.42 -4.56 -0.21
C ARG A 352 -24.73 -4.27 1.12
N PHE A 353 -23.40 -4.12 1.13
CA PHE A 353 -22.66 -3.82 2.35
C PHE A 353 -23.04 -2.46 2.93
N CYS A 354 -23.13 -1.42 2.09
CA CYS A 354 -23.54 -0.09 2.55
C CYS A 354 -24.97 -0.09 3.10
N GLU A 355 -25.93 -0.68 2.38
CA GLU A 355 -27.33 -0.76 2.81
C GLU A 355 -27.50 -1.52 4.13
N LYS A 356 -26.80 -2.65 4.27
CA LYS A 356 -26.83 -3.47 5.49
C LYS A 356 -26.32 -2.74 6.72
N ASN A 357 -25.34 -1.85 6.55
CA ASN A 357 -24.67 -1.17 7.66
C ASN A 357 -25.06 0.32 7.79
N GLY A 358 -26.02 0.80 7.01
CA GLY A 358 -26.47 2.20 7.04
C GLY A 358 -25.42 3.21 6.53
N LEU A 359 -24.45 2.76 5.72
CA LEU A 359 -23.38 3.61 5.19
C LEU A 359 -23.83 4.35 3.92
N GLU A 360 -23.31 5.56 3.72
CA GLU A 360 -23.42 6.26 2.44
C GLU A 360 -22.43 5.69 1.42
N ALA A 361 -21.18 5.49 1.82
CA ALA A 361 -20.12 4.98 0.96
C ALA A 361 -18.99 4.35 1.78
N ILE A 362 -18.11 3.61 1.10
CA ILE A 362 -16.77 3.31 1.58
C ILE A 362 -15.76 4.27 0.95
N ILE A 363 -14.73 4.63 1.71
CA ILE A 363 -13.55 5.35 1.20
C ILE A 363 -12.36 4.39 1.29
N ARG A 364 -11.60 4.30 0.21
CA ARG A 364 -10.46 3.41 0.09
C ARG A 364 -9.31 4.02 -0.69
N SER A 365 -8.16 3.34 -0.71
CA SER A 365 -6.94 3.86 -1.35
C SER A 365 -6.29 2.80 -2.24
N HIS A 366 -5.03 2.37 -2.03
CA HIS A 366 -4.39 1.15 -2.60
C HIS A 366 -4.22 1.06 -4.14
N GLU A 367 -4.99 1.83 -4.91
CA GLU A 367 -4.94 1.92 -6.36
C GLU A 367 -4.65 3.35 -6.79
N VAL A 368 -3.59 3.50 -7.60
CA VAL A 368 -3.29 4.77 -8.25
C VAL A 368 -4.46 5.18 -9.15
N ARG A 369 -4.95 6.42 -8.98
CA ARG A 369 -5.94 7.04 -9.85
C ARG A 369 -5.33 8.25 -10.54
N MET A 370 -5.57 8.39 -11.85
CA MET A 370 -4.90 9.42 -12.66
C MET A 370 -5.20 10.85 -12.17
N GLU A 371 -6.41 11.11 -11.68
CA GLU A 371 -6.80 12.40 -11.11
C GLU A 371 -6.67 12.43 -9.57
N GLY A 372 -5.94 11.47 -8.98
CA GLY A 372 -5.74 11.34 -7.54
C GLY A 372 -6.92 10.72 -6.79
N TYR A 373 -8.12 10.71 -7.36
CA TYR A 373 -9.28 10.02 -6.80
C TYR A 373 -10.21 9.50 -7.90
N GLU A 374 -11.09 8.57 -7.54
CA GLU A 374 -12.18 8.10 -8.40
C GLU A 374 -13.41 7.74 -7.57
N VAL A 375 -14.60 8.05 -8.09
CA VAL A 375 -15.89 7.71 -7.48
C VAL A 375 -16.55 6.63 -8.31
N GLU A 376 -16.61 5.43 -7.76
CA GLU A 376 -17.09 4.21 -8.40
C GLU A 376 -18.36 3.68 -7.72
N HIS A 377 -18.96 2.64 -8.30
CA HIS A 377 -20.10 1.90 -7.74
C HIS A 377 -21.28 2.80 -7.33
N ASP A 378 -21.72 3.66 -8.26
CA ASP A 378 -22.84 4.59 -8.07
C ASP A 378 -22.66 5.51 -6.85
N GLY A 379 -21.43 5.97 -6.62
CA GLY A 379 -21.09 6.88 -5.53
C GLY A 379 -20.76 6.21 -4.21
N ARG A 380 -20.78 4.87 -4.14
CA ARG A 380 -20.60 4.12 -2.87
C ARG A 380 -19.20 3.59 -2.64
N CYS A 381 -18.31 3.62 -3.63
CA CYS A 381 -16.92 3.22 -3.49
C CYS A 381 -16.03 4.36 -3.96
N ILE A 382 -15.28 4.96 -3.06
CA ILE A 382 -14.47 6.15 -3.35
C ILE A 382 -13.01 5.77 -3.17
N THR A 383 -12.21 5.87 -4.22
CA THR A 383 -10.76 5.66 -4.15
C THR A 383 -10.07 7.02 -4.04
N VAL A 384 -9.21 7.22 -3.04
CA VAL A 384 -8.34 8.41 -2.88
C VAL A 384 -6.88 7.98 -2.77
N PHE A 385 -6.00 8.66 -3.49
CA PHE A 385 -4.57 8.34 -3.60
C PHE A 385 -3.75 9.64 -3.49
N SER A 386 -2.80 9.68 -2.54
CA SER A 386 -2.13 10.93 -2.14
C SER A 386 -0.65 10.99 -2.55
N ALA A 387 -0.19 10.09 -3.43
CA ALA A 387 1.15 10.12 -4.00
C ALA A 387 1.09 10.60 -5.48
N PRO A 388 1.19 11.91 -5.74
CA PRO A 388 1.25 12.42 -7.11
C PRO A 388 2.52 11.96 -7.80
N LYS A 389 2.48 11.90 -9.13
CA LYS A 389 3.58 11.42 -9.97
C LYS A 389 4.20 10.11 -9.46
N TYR A 390 3.37 9.12 -9.13
CA TYR A 390 3.78 7.97 -8.32
C TYR A 390 5.02 7.26 -8.86
N CYS A 391 6.00 7.05 -7.97
CA CYS A 391 7.30 6.48 -8.29
C CYS A 391 8.04 7.22 -9.42
N ASP A 392 7.89 8.55 -9.50
CA ASP A 392 8.48 9.45 -10.50
C ASP A 392 8.14 9.11 -11.97
N THR A 393 7.19 8.20 -12.20
CA THR A 393 6.96 7.57 -13.50
C THR A 393 5.51 7.53 -13.91
N THR A 394 4.59 7.40 -12.95
CA THR A 394 3.17 7.48 -13.24
C THR A 394 2.78 8.94 -13.28
N GLU A 395 2.20 9.46 -14.36
CA GLU A 395 1.88 10.90 -14.48
C GLU A 395 0.54 11.26 -13.78
N ASN A 396 0.20 10.57 -12.69
CA ASN A 396 -1.03 10.82 -11.94
C ASN A 396 -0.92 12.07 -11.05
N LYS A 397 -2.07 12.68 -10.75
CA LYS A 397 -2.19 13.64 -9.65
C LYS A 397 -2.37 12.92 -8.32
N GLY A 398 -2.20 13.66 -7.23
CA GLY A 398 -2.56 13.24 -5.87
C GLY A 398 -3.86 13.92 -5.46
N ALA A 399 -4.59 13.32 -4.53
CA ALA A 399 -5.76 13.94 -3.93
C ALA A 399 -5.87 13.66 -2.43
N TYR A 400 -6.67 14.48 -1.74
CA TYR A 400 -7.14 14.27 -0.37
C TYR A 400 -8.59 14.75 -0.26
N ILE A 401 -9.32 14.25 0.74
CA ILE A 401 -10.74 14.56 0.95
C ILE A 401 -10.89 15.35 2.24
N ASN A 402 -11.47 16.55 2.17
CA ASN A 402 -11.83 17.34 3.34
C ASN A 402 -13.29 17.09 3.73
N LEU A 403 -13.54 16.99 5.03
CA LEU A 403 -14.87 16.89 5.63
C LEU A 403 -15.02 17.95 6.74
N GLY A 404 -16.15 18.66 6.72
CA GLY A 404 -16.64 19.46 7.84
C GLY A 404 -17.69 18.69 8.68
N PRO A 405 -18.34 19.36 9.64
CA PRO A 405 -19.38 18.77 10.50
C PRO A 405 -20.55 18.15 9.73
N GLU A 406 -20.85 18.67 8.54
CA GLU A 406 -21.88 18.17 7.64
C GLU A 406 -21.48 16.87 6.92
N LEU A 407 -20.23 16.44 7.08
CA LEU A 407 -19.63 15.23 6.49
C LEU A 407 -19.68 15.21 4.95
N LYS A 408 -19.80 16.38 4.31
CA LYS A 408 -19.75 16.48 2.85
C LYS A 408 -18.32 16.26 2.37
N LEU A 409 -18.14 15.33 1.43
CA LEU A 409 -16.84 15.03 0.83
C LEU A 409 -16.42 16.15 -0.13
N ASN A 410 -15.32 16.83 0.21
CA ASN A 410 -14.70 17.86 -0.62
C ASN A 410 -13.33 17.41 -1.11
N TYR A 411 -13.26 16.95 -2.36
CA TYR A 411 -12.04 16.47 -3.01
C TYR A 411 -11.11 17.62 -3.38
N GLN A 412 -9.83 17.48 -3.05
CA GLN A 412 -8.78 18.44 -3.39
C GLN A 412 -7.68 17.69 -4.13
N VAL A 413 -7.25 18.25 -5.27
CA VAL A 413 -6.26 17.63 -6.16
C VAL A 413 -4.98 18.46 -6.18
N PHE A 414 -3.83 17.79 -6.25
CA PHE A 414 -2.52 18.40 -6.28
C PHE A 414 -1.54 17.64 -7.17
N GLU A 415 -0.52 18.35 -7.62
CA GLU A 415 0.57 17.81 -8.46
C GLU A 415 1.82 17.58 -7.61
N ALA A 416 2.73 16.77 -8.14
CA ALA A 416 3.97 16.45 -7.45
C ALA A 416 4.89 17.68 -7.35
N VAL A 417 5.61 17.77 -6.24
CA VAL A 417 6.62 18.83 -6.03
C VAL A 417 8.05 18.29 -6.23
N PRO A 418 9.02 19.15 -6.53
CA PRO A 418 10.41 18.73 -6.62
C PRO A 418 10.92 18.14 -5.30
N HIS A 419 11.74 17.09 -5.41
CA HIS A 419 12.44 16.46 -4.29
C HIS A 419 13.93 16.24 -4.65
N PRO A 420 14.81 16.00 -3.67
CA PRO A 420 16.20 15.64 -3.93
C PRO A 420 16.30 14.42 -4.85
N PRO A 421 17.37 14.29 -5.67
CA PRO A 421 17.46 13.31 -6.74
C PRO A 421 17.82 11.89 -6.23
N ILE A 422 17.09 11.39 -5.23
CA ILE A 422 17.14 10.00 -4.78
C ILE A 422 16.03 9.26 -5.51
N LYS A 423 16.38 8.25 -6.30
CA LYS A 423 15.41 7.49 -7.09
C LYS A 423 14.44 6.73 -6.17
N PRO A 424 13.19 6.47 -6.60
CA PRO A 424 12.33 5.48 -5.97
C PRO A 424 13.05 4.14 -5.86
N MET A 425 12.71 3.36 -4.83
CA MET A 425 13.24 2.03 -4.56
C MET A 425 14.77 2.00 -4.33
N ALA A 426 15.40 3.13 -3.98
CA ALA A 426 16.86 3.21 -3.79
C ALA A 426 17.37 2.27 -2.69
N TYR A 427 16.52 1.93 -1.72
CA TYR A 427 16.86 1.06 -0.60
C TYR A 427 16.29 -0.36 -0.72
N ALA A 428 15.58 -0.66 -1.81
CA ALA A 428 15.10 -2.02 -2.05
C ALA A 428 16.29 -2.96 -2.26
N GLN A 429 16.37 -4.02 -1.45
CA GLN A 429 17.54 -4.90 -1.40
C GLN A 429 17.74 -5.75 -2.67
N ASN A 430 16.79 -5.73 -3.61
CA ASN A 430 16.83 -6.52 -4.83
C ASN A 430 16.75 -5.65 -6.08
N SER A 431 17.77 -5.79 -6.94
CA SER A 431 17.84 -5.13 -8.24
C SER A 431 16.65 -5.48 -9.15
N LEU A 432 16.05 -6.66 -8.98
CA LEU A 432 14.86 -7.09 -9.71
C LEU A 432 13.64 -6.22 -9.41
N LEU A 433 13.48 -5.81 -8.15
CA LEU A 433 12.33 -5.02 -7.71
C LEU A 433 12.55 -3.52 -7.95
N SER A 434 13.81 -3.05 -7.94
CA SER A 434 14.15 -1.67 -8.33
C SER A 434 14.09 -1.42 -9.85
N MET A 435 13.94 -2.47 -10.67
CA MET A 435 13.82 -2.40 -12.13
C MET A 435 12.37 -2.54 -12.63
N MET A 436 11.43 -2.84 -11.73
CA MET A 436 9.98 -2.88 -12.01
C MET A 436 9.37 -1.54 -11.64
#